data_AF-A0A4Q8UCJ7-F1
#
_entry.id   AF-A0A4Q8UCJ7-F1
#
_cell.length_a   1.000
_cell.length_b   1.000
_cell.length_c   1.000
_cell.angle_alpha   90.00
_cell.angle_beta   90.00
_cell.angle_gamma   90.00
#
_symmetry.space_group_name_H-M   'P 1'
#
loop_
_entity.id
_entity.type
_entity.pdbx_description
1 polymer ?
#
loop_
_entity_poly.entity_id
_entity_poly.type
_entity_poly.pdbx_seq_one_letter_code
_entity_poly.pdbx_strand_id
1 'polypeptide(L)'
;MALKYKHSPIKWRAVFAESAFIGASILLAFGLQDWDEAKDIEERTLIALCNVKSELAFNRVLLKSDFMPRQEGMLRLSYAAVSQLQAQPDTNLEEAHFEKMLLRESLRYSAWTLAGESGYLVYANFQLATEIGALIDYQQDRYQVMVDRINTAIMDLKLSTVESSLDYYLSLSAMIEEWIAQTQYLEGKYDALFEREDFIDLTCED
;
A
#
# COMPACT_ATOMS: atom_id res chain seq x y z
N MET A 1 -11.11 80.03 -32.74
CA MET A 1 -10.21 80.16 -31.58
C MET A 1 -9.69 78.77 -31.26
N ALA A 2 -8.41 78.48 -31.54
CA ALA A 2 -7.85 77.13 -31.37
C ALA A 2 -7.14 77.03 -30.03
N LEU A 3 -7.62 76.15 -29.14
CA LEU A 3 -6.97 75.82 -27.87
C LEU A 3 -5.70 75.02 -28.16
N LYS A 4 -4.53 75.66 -28.02
CA LYS A 4 -3.22 75.01 -28.08
C LYS A 4 -3.02 74.22 -26.77
N TYR A 5 -3.32 72.92 -26.80
CA TYR A 5 -2.89 72.01 -25.72
C TYR A 5 -1.37 71.87 -25.78
N LYS A 6 -0.70 72.37 -24.74
CA LYS A 6 0.75 72.24 -24.56
C LYS A 6 0.99 70.92 -23.82
N HIS A 7 1.29 69.85 -24.55
CA HIS A 7 1.63 68.57 -23.92
C HIS A 7 2.94 68.70 -23.13
N SER A 8 2.88 68.38 -21.84
CA SER A 8 4.04 68.29 -20.95
C SER A 8 5.02 67.22 -21.49
N PRO A 9 6.35 67.43 -21.42
CA PRO A 9 7.31 66.42 -21.87
C PRO A 9 7.20 65.17 -21.00
N ILE A 10 6.99 64.01 -21.65
CA ILE A 10 6.90 62.71 -21.00
C ILE A 10 8.27 62.39 -20.37
N LYS A 11 8.30 62.14 -19.06
CA LYS A 11 9.50 61.74 -18.32
C LYS A 11 9.76 60.25 -18.51
N TRP A 12 10.26 59.87 -19.69
CA TRP A 12 10.50 58.47 -20.08
C TRP A 12 11.30 57.66 -19.05
N ARG A 13 12.29 58.26 -18.36
CA ARG A 13 13.05 57.59 -17.29
C ARG A 13 12.17 57.13 -16.12
N ALA A 14 11.17 57.93 -15.75
CA ALA A 14 10.23 57.56 -14.69
C ALA A 14 9.31 56.44 -15.16
N VAL A 15 8.82 56.50 -16.41
CA VAL A 15 7.98 55.44 -17.00
C VAL A 15 8.74 54.11 -17.09
N PHE A 16 10.00 54.11 -17.49
CA PHE A 16 10.84 52.90 -17.51
C PHE A 16 11.11 52.37 -16.11
N ALA A 17 11.40 53.24 -15.13
CA ALA A 17 11.60 52.82 -13.75
C ALA A 17 10.31 52.21 -13.17
N GLU A 18 9.17 52.85 -13.35
CA GLU A 18 7.86 52.34 -12.90
C GLU A 18 7.50 51.02 -13.59
N SER A 19 7.71 50.91 -14.90
CA SER A 19 7.46 49.66 -15.64
C SER A 19 8.40 48.53 -15.19
N ALA A 20 9.66 48.83 -14.91
CA ALA A 20 10.61 47.87 -14.36
C ALA A 20 10.24 47.46 -12.93
N PHE A 21 9.77 48.39 -12.10
CA PHE A 21 9.26 48.09 -10.77
C PHE A 21 8.02 47.20 -10.82
N ILE A 22 7.08 47.48 -11.71
CA ILE A 22 5.88 46.65 -11.92
C ILE A 22 6.29 45.25 -12.39
N GLY A 23 7.19 45.16 -13.38
CA GLY A 23 7.71 43.88 -13.87
C GLY A 23 8.43 43.08 -12.79
N ALA A 24 9.29 43.72 -12.01
CA ALA A 24 9.98 43.08 -10.88
C ALA A 24 8.99 42.62 -9.80
N SER A 25 7.95 43.41 -9.51
CA SER A 25 6.91 43.06 -8.53
C SER A 25 6.09 41.85 -8.98
N ILE A 26 5.77 41.77 -10.28
CA ILE A 26 5.06 40.62 -10.85
C ILE A 26 5.92 39.36 -10.79
N LEU A 27 7.20 39.44 -11.18
CA LEU A 27 8.12 38.29 -11.11
C LEU A 27 8.32 37.81 -9.68
N LEU A 28 8.42 38.74 -8.72
CA LEU A 28 8.56 38.42 -7.31
C LEU A 28 7.28 37.78 -6.75
N ALA A 29 6.10 38.27 -7.14
CA ALA A 29 4.83 37.66 -6.76
C ALA A 29 4.67 36.23 -7.31
N PHE A 30 5.03 35.99 -8.57
CA PHE A 30 5.03 34.63 -9.13
C PHE A 30 6.05 33.73 -8.42
N GLY A 31 7.27 34.23 -8.17
CA GLY A 31 8.29 33.45 -7.47
C GLY A 31 7.89 33.09 -6.03
N LEU A 32 7.18 33.98 -5.31
CA LEU A 32 6.63 33.68 -3.99
C LEU A 32 5.49 32.65 -4.06
N GLN A 33 4.61 32.78 -5.05
CA GLN A 33 3.50 31.84 -5.25
C GLN A 33 4.02 30.43 -5.55
N ASP A 34 4.98 30.30 -6.47
CA ASP A 34 5.58 29.00 -6.84
C ASP A 34 6.31 28.37 -5.64
N TRP A 35 6.95 29.20 -4.80
CA TRP A 35 7.62 28.72 -3.59
C TRP A 35 6.64 28.21 -2.54
N ASP A 36 5.55 28.93 -2.29
CA ASP A 36 4.50 28.51 -1.36
C ASP A 36 3.81 27.22 -1.84
N GLU A 37 3.53 27.10 -3.14
CA GLU A 37 2.94 25.89 -3.74
C GLU A 37 3.89 24.68 -3.63
N ALA A 38 5.17 24.86 -3.95
CA ALA A 38 6.17 23.79 -3.83
C ALA A 38 6.29 23.27 -2.39
N LYS A 39 6.26 24.19 -1.41
CA LYS A 39 6.32 23.83 0.01
C LYS A 39 5.08 23.07 0.48
N ASP A 40 3.88 23.51 0.08
CA ASP A 40 2.62 22.82 0.41
C ASP A 40 2.58 21.41 -0.22
N ILE A 41 3.10 21.25 -1.45
CA ILE A 41 3.22 19.94 -2.10
C ILE A 41 4.19 19.03 -1.34
N GLU A 42 5.35 19.54 -0.93
CA GLU A 42 6.35 18.79 -0.16
C GLU A 42 5.76 18.30 1.17
N GLU A 43 5.09 19.18 1.92
CA GLU A 43 4.44 18.85 3.19
C GLU A 43 3.35 17.78 3.03
N ARG A 44 2.46 17.94 2.05
CA ARG A 44 1.40 16.95 1.80
C ARG A 44 1.94 15.62 1.31
N THR A 45 3.00 15.64 0.50
CA THR A 45 3.67 14.43 0.04
C THR A 45 4.30 13.68 1.20
N LEU A 46 4.95 14.38 2.13
CA LEU A 46 5.50 13.79 3.34
C LEU A 46 4.41 13.14 4.20
N ILE A 47 3.29 13.85 4.45
CA ILE A 47 2.14 13.30 5.20
C ILE A 47 1.59 12.03 4.52
N ALA A 48 1.44 12.05 3.19
CA ALA A 48 0.98 10.89 2.44
C ALA A 48 1.92 9.69 2.60
N LEU A 49 3.24 9.90 2.47
CA LEU A 49 4.24 8.85 2.66
C LEU A 49 4.31 8.34 4.10
N CYS A 50 4.04 9.18 5.09
CA CYS A 50 3.94 8.76 6.48
C CYS A 50 2.73 7.87 6.76
N ASN A 51 1.57 8.19 6.17
CA ASN A 51 0.40 7.33 6.22
C ASN A 51 0.67 5.98 5.56
N VAL A 52 1.35 5.97 4.41
CA VAL A 52 1.80 4.75 3.74
C VAL A 52 2.74 3.95 4.65
N LYS A 53 3.75 4.59 5.26
CA LYS A 53 4.69 3.93 6.17
C LYS A 53 3.98 3.28 7.37
N SER A 54 3.02 3.98 7.97
CA SER A 54 2.18 3.45 9.06
C SER A 54 1.35 2.24 8.62
N GLU A 55 0.76 2.30 7.43
CA GLU A 55 0.00 1.19 6.85
C GLU A 55 0.87 -0.05 6.60
N LEU A 56 2.05 0.14 6.03
CA LEU A 56 3.01 -0.92 5.79
C LEU A 56 3.53 -1.53 7.10
N ALA A 57 3.71 -0.71 8.15
CA ALA A 57 4.11 -1.18 9.48
C ALA A 57 3.03 -2.06 10.10
N PHE A 58 1.76 -1.61 10.02
CA PHE A 58 0.61 -2.40 10.47
C PHE A 58 0.55 -3.75 9.76
N ASN A 59 0.65 -3.76 8.42
CA ASN A 59 0.62 -4.99 7.62
C ASN A 59 1.75 -5.94 8.01
N ARG A 60 2.97 -5.43 8.15
CA ARG A 60 4.14 -6.22 8.56
C ARG A 60 3.92 -6.92 9.91
N VAL A 61 3.32 -6.22 10.88
CA VAL A 61 2.97 -6.81 12.17
C VAL A 61 1.88 -7.86 12.00
N LEU A 62 0.81 -7.55 11.26
CA LEU A 62 -0.31 -8.46 11.02
C LEU A 62 0.14 -9.80 10.42
N LEU A 63 1.07 -9.78 9.45
CA LEU A 63 1.65 -10.98 8.87
C LEU A 63 2.32 -11.88 9.93
N LYS A 64 3.17 -11.27 10.75
CA LYS A 64 3.98 -11.97 11.76
C LYS A 64 3.13 -12.48 12.92
N SER A 65 2.22 -11.65 13.44
CA SER A 65 1.50 -11.94 14.69
C SER A 65 0.22 -12.73 14.50
N ASP A 66 -0.44 -12.64 13.34
CA ASP A 66 -1.75 -13.27 13.12
C ASP A 66 -1.75 -14.25 11.95
N PHE A 67 -1.29 -13.83 10.77
CA PHE A 67 -1.44 -14.65 9.56
C PHE A 67 -0.58 -15.90 9.59
N MET A 68 0.73 -15.76 9.84
CA MET A 68 1.66 -16.90 9.88
C MET A 68 1.23 -17.98 10.88
N PRO A 69 0.90 -17.67 12.16
CA PRO A 69 0.41 -18.67 13.10
C PRO A 69 -0.86 -19.39 12.65
N ARG A 70 -1.81 -18.69 12.02
CA ARG A 70 -3.04 -19.28 11.49
C ARG A 70 -2.75 -20.23 10.33
N GLN A 71 -1.88 -19.82 9.41
CA GLN A 71 -1.46 -20.64 8.27
C GLN A 71 -0.79 -21.94 8.73
N GLU A 72 0.16 -21.85 9.66
CA GLU A 72 0.79 -23.03 10.24
C GLU A 72 -0.21 -23.93 10.97
N GLY A 73 -1.15 -23.33 11.69
CA GLY A 73 -2.25 -24.06 12.34
C GLY A 73 -3.09 -24.84 11.32
N MET A 74 -3.49 -24.17 10.23
CA MET A 74 -4.28 -24.79 9.16
C MET A 74 -3.51 -25.92 8.47
N LEU A 75 -2.20 -25.74 8.24
CA LEU A 75 -1.36 -26.78 7.63
C LEU A 75 -1.30 -28.02 8.53
N ARG A 76 -1.09 -27.83 9.84
CA ARG A 76 -1.05 -28.94 10.81
C ARG A 76 -2.38 -29.68 10.88
N LEU A 77 -3.51 -28.96 10.84
CA LEU A 77 -4.84 -29.58 10.78
C LEU A 77 -5.04 -30.38 9.49
N SER A 78 -4.59 -29.83 8.35
CA SER A 78 -4.69 -30.50 7.06
C SER A 78 -3.89 -31.80 7.03
N TYR A 79 -2.65 -31.79 7.53
CA TYR A 79 -1.85 -33.02 7.66
C TYR A 79 -2.42 -34.03 8.65
N ALA A 80 -3.03 -33.58 9.75
CA ALA A 80 -3.70 -34.48 10.69
C ALA A 80 -4.89 -35.19 10.01
N ALA A 81 -5.68 -34.46 9.23
CA ALA A 81 -6.78 -35.01 8.42
C ALA A 81 -6.27 -36.03 7.39
N VAL A 82 -5.19 -35.69 6.65
CA VAL A 82 -4.53 -36.61 5.71
C VAL A 82 -4.12 -37.91 6.42
N SER A 83 -3.42 -37.80 7.55
CA SER A 83 -2.95 -38.96 8.30
C SER A 83 -4.11 -39.84 8.81
N GLN A 84 -5.22 -39.24 9.22
CA GLN A 84 -6.39 -39.96 9.72
C GLN A 84 -7.12 -40.69 8.59
N LEU A 85 -7.32 -40.04 7.44
CA LEU A 85 -7.96 -40.65 6.27
C LEU A 85 -7.10 -41.75 5.64
N GLN A 86 -5.77 -41.63 5.69
CA GLN A 86 -4.87 -42.71 5.27
C GLN A 86 -4.97 -43.94 6.17
N ALA A 87 -5.14 -43.74 7.48
CA ALA A 87 -5.28 -44.83 8.44
C ALA A 87 -6.68 -45.46 8.40
N GLN A 88 -7.72 -44.64 8.22
CA GLN A 88 -9.12 -45.03 8.26
C GLN A 88 -9.93 -44.20 7.23
N PRO A 89 -10.03 -44.68 5.97
CA PRO A 89 -10.65 -43.93 4.86
C PRO A 89 -12.10 -43.51 5.08
N ASP A 90 -12.87 -44.30 5.85
CA ASP A 90 -14.29 -44.06 6.10
C ASP A 90 -14.55 -43.17 7.33
N THR A 91 -13.53 -42.50 7.87
CA THR A 91 -13.67 -41.68 9.08
C THR A 91 -14.23 -40.31 8.76
N ASN A 92 -15.28 -39.90 9.47
CA ASN A 92 -15.75 -38.52 9.45
C ASN A 92 -14.80 -37.63 10.25
N LEU A 93 -14.29 -36.57 9.62
CA LEU A 93 -13.41 -35.59 10.24
C LEU A 93 -14.21 -34.43 10.84
N GLU A 94 -13.71 -33.86 11.95
CA GLU A 94 -14.30 -32.65 12.54
C GLU A 94 -13.76 -31.38 11.85
N GLU A 95 -14.58 -30.77 11.00
CA GLU A 95 -14.19 -29.63 10.14
C GLU A 95 -14.23 -28.26 10.85
N ALA A 96 -14.90 -28.18 12.00
CA ALA A 96 -15.14 -26.93 12.74
C ALA A 96 -13.87 -26.20 13.23
N HIS A 97 -12.70 -26.84 13.11
CA HIS A 97 -11.41 -26.27 13.50
C HIS A 97 -10.80 -25.34 12.46
N PHE A 98 -11.06 -25.54 11.16
CA PHE A 98 -10.52 -24.69 10.09
C PHE A 98 -11.14 -23.29 10.09
N GLU A 99 -12.44 -23.17 10.36
CA GLU A 99 -13.16 -21.89 10.35
C GLU A 99 -12.57 -20.84 11.30
N LYS A 100 -12.10 -21.28 12.47
CA LYS A 100 -11.52 -20.38 13.47
C LYS A 100 -10.20 -19.78 13.02
N MET A 101 -9.59 -20.35 11.99
CA MET A 101 -8.29 -19.94 11.44
C MET A 101 -8.43 -19.12 10.15
N LEU A 102 -9.64 -18.94 9.61
CA LEU A 102 -9.91 -18.02 8.50
C LEU A 102 -9.43 -16.60 8.83
N LEU A 103 -8.82 -15.95 7.86
CA LEU A 103 -8.43 -14.55 8.01
C LEU A 103 -9.66 -13.65 8.00
N ARG A 104 -9.69 -12.70 8.94
CA ARG A 104 -10.77 -11.71 9.06
C ARG A 104 -10.34 -10.30 8.66
N GLU A 105 -9.08 -9.97 8.91
CA GLU A 105 -8.49 -8.69 8.53
C GLU A 105 -7.69 -8.87 7.26
N SER A 106 -7.84 -7.93 6.32
CA SER A 106 -7.04 -7.87 5.10
C SER A 106 -5.86 -6.91 5.27
N LEU A 107 -4.80 -7.16 4.51
CA LEU A 107 -3.70 -6.22 4.41
C LEU A 107 -4.19 -4.92 3.77
N ARG A 108 -3.80 -3.80 4.38
CA ARG A 108 -4.22 -2.47 3.98
C ARG A 108 -3.36 -1.97 2.80
N TYR A 109 -3.94 -1.12 1.97
CA TYR A 109 -3.27 -0.46 0.84
C TYR A 109 -3.90 0.91 0.52
N SER A 110 -4.80 1.37 1.40
CA SER A 110 -5.64 2.55 1.19
C SER A 110 -4.84 3.84 1.18
N ALA A 111 -3.83 3.95 2.05
CA ALA A 111 -2.95 5.11 2.09
C ALA A 111 -2.15 5.22 0.79
N TRP A 112 -1.68 4.08 0.26
CA TRP A 112 -0.97 4.02 -1.02
C TRP A 112 -1.86 4.47 -2.18
N THR A 113 -3.08 3.92 -2.28
CA THR A 113 -4.04 4.30 -3.32
C THR A 113 -4.36 5.79 -3.27
N LEU A 114 -4.67 6.34 -2.09
CA LEU A 114 -4.98 7.75 -1.94
C LEU A 114 -3.80 8.66 -2.31
N ALA A 115 -2.56 8.27 -1.94
CA ALA A 115 -1.36 9.01 -2.31
C ALA A 115 -1.15 9.03 -3.83
N GLY A 116 -1.42 7.91 -4.50
CA GLY A 116 -1.35 7.80 -5.96
C GLY A 116 -2.41 8.63 -6.67
N GLU A 117 -3.66 8.50 -6.25
CA GLU A 117 -4.80 9.26 -6.83
C GLU A 117 -4.67 10.77 -6.63
N SER A 118 -4.08 11.19 -5.51
CA SER A 118 -3.83 12.61 -5.22
C SER A 118 -2.59 13.17 -5.92
N GLY A 119 -1.83 12.34 -6.64
CA GLY A 119 -0.63 12.75 -7.37
C GLY A 119 0.61 12.99 -6.51
N TYR A 120 0.56 12.71 -5.20
CA TYR A 120 1.68 12.95 -4.29
C TYR A 120 2.89 12.06 -4.60
N LEU A 121 2.65 10.85 -5.12
CA LEU A 121 3.73 9.92 -5.49
C LEU A 121 4.64 10.47 -6.60
N VAL A 122 4.19 11.45 -7.40
CA VAL A 122 5.02 12.10 -8.44
C VAL A 122 6.14 12.93 -7.82
N TYR A 123 5.93 13.44 -6.61
CA TYR A 123 6.88 14.28 -5.88
C TYR A 123 7.70 13.48 -4.85
N ALA A 124 7.38 12.20 -4.65
CA ALA A 124 8.11 11.30 -3.78
C ALA A 124 9.42 10.81 -4.42
N ASN A 125 10.31 10.22 -3.60
CA ASN A 125 11.45 9.47 -4.12
C ASN A 125 10.95 8.34 -5.04
N PHE A 126 11.24 8.46 -6.33
CA PHE A 126 10.73 7.56 -7.36
C PHE A 126 11.10 6.10 -7.13
N GLN A 127 12.33 5.82 -6.68
CA GLN A 127 12.78 4.46 -6.42
C GLN A 127 12.02 3.86 -5.23
N LEU A 128 11.88 4.61 -4.14
CA LEU A 128 11.13 4.18 -2.98
C LEU A 128 9.65 3.95 -3.33
N ALA A 129 9.03 4.88 -4.05
CA ALA A 129 7.65 4.76 -4.52
C ALA A 129 7.48 3.53 -5.43
N THR A 130 8.42 3.25 -6.33
CA THR A 130 8.36 2.08 -7.21
C THR A 130 8.44 0.77 -6.41
N GLU A 131 9.28 0.71 -5.38
CA GLU A 131 9.41 -0.50 -4.55
C GLU A 131 8.20 -0.73 -3.65
N ILE A 132 7.63 0.34 -3.07
CA ILE A 132 6.35 0.26 -2.34
C ILE A 132 5.23 -0.19 -3.29
N GLY A 133 5.15 0.41 -4.48
CA GLY A 133 4.18 0.05 -5.50
C GLY A 133 4.25 -1.43 -5.87
N ALA A 134 5.45 -1.94 -6.17
CA ALA A 134 5.65 -3.35 -6.50
C ALA A 134 5.25 -4.30 -5.35
N LEU A 135 5.46 -3.89 -4.09
CA LEU A 135 5.01 -4.64 -2.92
C LEU A 135 3.48 -4.68 -2.84
N ILE A 136 2.82 -3.54 -3.04
CA ILE A 136 1.35 -3.44 -3.01
C ILE A 136 0.72 -4.19 -4.18
N ASP A 137 1.28 -4.09 -5.38
CA ASP A 137 0.82 -4.84 -6.55
C ASP A 137 0.90 -6.34 -6.28
N TYR A 138 2.01 -6.83 -5.71
CA TYR A 138 2.12 -8.23 -5.33
C TYR A 138 1.07 -8.64 -4.27
N GLN A 139 0.82 -7.76 -3.29
CA GLN A 139 -0.19 -7.98 -2.25
C GLN A 139 -1.59 -8.15 -2.87
N GLN A 140 -1.95 -7.32 -3.83
CA GLN A 140 -3.28 -7.34 -4.46
C GLN A 140 -3.41 -8.48 -5.48
N ASP A 141 -2.46 -8.58 -6.41
CA ASP A 141 -2.58 -9.45 -7.58
C ASP A 141 -2.29 -10.92 -7.27
N ARG A 142 -1.48 -11.19 -6.25
CA ARG A 142 -1.02 -12.55 -5.92
C ARG A 142 -1.51 -12.99 -4.56
N TYR A 143 -1.16 -12.23 -3.53
CA TYR A 143 -1.39 -12.65 -2.15
C TYR A 143 -2.87 -12.70 -1.79
N GLN A 144 -3.65 -11.64 -2.07
CA GLN A 144 -5.09 -11.61 -1.79
C GLN A 144 -5.84 -12.72 -2.55
N VAL A 145 -5.49 -12.97 -3.81
CA VAL A 145 -6.09 -14.05 -4.61
C VAL A 145 -5.88 -15.41 -3.94
N MET A 146 -4.69 -15.67 -3.36
CA MET A 146 -4.42 -16.91 -2.63
C MET A 146 -5.27 -17.01 -1.35
N VAL A 147 -5.35 -15.92 -0.58
CA VAL A 147 -6.17 -15.85 0.63
C VAL A 147 -7.64 -16.16 0.32
N ASP A 148 -8.18 -15.55 -0.74
CA ASP A 148 -9.57 -15.77 -1.15
C ASP A 148 -9.82 -17.21 -1.58
N ARG A 149 -8.88 -17.83 -2.31
CA ARG A 149 -8.94 -19.24 -2.71
C ARG A 149 -8.99 -20.17 -1.51
N ILE A 150 -8.16 -19.93 -0.49
CA ILE A 150 -8.13 -20.75 0.73
C ILE A 150 -9.39 -20.54 1.57
N ASN A 151 -9.82 -19.29 1.75
CA ASN A 151 -11.05 -18.98 2.45
C ASN A 151 -12.25 -19.67 1.77
N THR A 152 -12.32 -19.63 0.44
CA THR A 152 -13.36 -20.31 -0.34
C THR A 152 -13.30 -21.82 -0.14
N ALA A 153 -12.12 -22.43 -0.28
CA ALA A 153 -11.97 -23.88 -0.10
C ALA A 153 -12.44 -24.34 1.28
N ILE A 154 -12.06 -23.63 2.35
CA ILE A 154 -12.47 -23.94 3.73
C ILE A 154 -13.97 -23.74 3.93
N MET A 155 -14.56 -22.69 3.34
CA MET A 155 -16.00 -22.47 3.41
C MET A 155 -16.80 -23.53 2.65
N ASP A 156 -16.29 -24.02 1.52
CA ASP A 156 -16.90 -25.11 0.77
C ASP A 156 -16.89 -26.43 1.56
N LEU A 157 -15.79 -26.71 2.27
CA LEU A 157 -15.72 -27.84 3.21
C LEU A 157 -16.83 -27.75 4.26
N LYS A 158 -16.95 -26.60 4.93
CA LYS A 158 -17.99 -26.34 5.95
C LYS A 158 -19.40 -26.56 5.43
N LEU A 159 -19.69 -26.08 4.22
CA LEU A 159 -21.01 -26.17 3.62
C LEU A 159 -21.31 -27.59 3.09
N SER A 160 -20.38 -28.53 3.27
CA SER A 160 -20.42 -29.89 2.73
C SER A 160 -20.68 -29.90 1.22
N THR A 161 -20.24 -28.84 0.52
CA THR A 161 -20.35 -28.76 -0.95
C THR A 161 -19.28 -29.60 -1.63
N VAL A 162 -18.26 -30.02 -0.89
CA VAL A 162 -17.16 -30.88 -1.33
C VAL A 162 -17.05 -32.08 -0.38
N GLU A 163 -16.77 -33.25 -0.95
CA GLU A 163 -16.53 -34.48 -0.17
C GLU A 163 -15.16 -34.39 0.53
N SER A 164 -15.16 -34.61 1.84
CA SER A 164 -14.01 -34.58 2.75
C SER A 164 -13.08 -35.78 2.53
N SER A 165 -12.51 -35.84 1.33
CA SER A 165 -11.67 -36.91 0.81
C SER A 165 -10.18 -36.65 1.05
N LEU A 166 -9.37 -37.71 0.97
CA LEU A 166 -7.92 -37.62 1.08
C LEU A 166 -7.32 -36.63 0.07
N ASP A 167 -7.76 -36.71 -1.19
CA ASP A 167 -7.27 -35.85 -2.28
C ASP A 167 -7.58 -34.38 -2.02
N TYR A 168 -8.73 -34.08 -1.41
CA TYR A 168 -9.09 -32.72 -1.03
C TYR A 168 -8.11 -32.17 0.03
N TYR A 169 -7.83 -32.90 1.10
CA TYR A 169 -6.90 -32.42 2.13
C TYR A 169 -5.45 -32.34 1.65
N LEU A 170 -5.03 -33.20 0.72
CA LEU A 170 -3.72 -33.07 0.04
C LEU A 170 -3.65 -31.78 -0.78
N SER A 171 -4.70 -31.47 -1.55
CA SER A 171 -4.81 -30.23 -2.31
C SER A 171 -4.83 -29.00 -1.40
N LEU A 172 -5.59 -29.06 -0.30
CA LEU A 172 -5.64 -27.99 0.70
C LEU A 172 -4.28 -27.75 1.36
N SER A 173 -3.56 -28.82 1.72
CA SER A 173 -2.19 -28.70 2.26
C SER A 173 -1.27 -27.97 1.29
N ALA A 174 -1.27 -28.35 0.00
CA ALA A 174 -0.45 -27.71 -1.02
C ALA A 174 -0.80 -26.22 -1.21
N MET A 175 -2.09 -25.85 -1.18
CA MET A 175 -2.51 -24.45 -1.22
C MET A 175 -2.02 -23.67 -0.01
N ILE A 176 -2.13 -24.25 1.20
CA ILE A 176 -1.66 -23.59 2.43
C ILE A 176 -0.12 -23.42 2.42
N GLU A 177 0.63 -24.41 1.92
CA GLU A 177 2.08 -24.29 1.74
C GLU A 177 2.44 -23.16 0.77
N GLU A 178 1.75 -23.06 -0.37
CA GLU A 178 1.94 -21.96 -1.32
C GLU A 178 1.66 -20.61 -0.65
N TRP A 179 0.58 -20.53 0.13
CA TRP A 179 0.22 -19.32 0.86
C TRP A 179 1.26 -18.93 1.92
N ILE A 180 1.81 -19.89 2.67
CA ILE A 180 2.91 -19.66 3.61
C ILE A 180 4.14 -19.11 2.86
N ALA A 181 4.50 -19.70 1.72
CA ALA A 181 5.64 -19.23 0.93
C ALA A 181 5.44 -17.79 0.42
N GLN A 182 4.22 -17.44 -0.03
CA GLN A 182 3.89 -16.07 -0.42
C GLN A 182 3.93 -15.10 0.77
N THR A 183 3.49 -15.55 1.94
CA THR A 183 3.53 -14.76 3.18
C THR A 183 4.97 -14.45 3.59
N GLN A 184 5.85 -15.45 3.57
CA GLN A 184 7.27 -15.29 3.87
C GLN A 184 7.97 -14.38 2.85
N TYR A 185 7.63 -14.49 1.56
CA TYR A 185 8.12 -13.57 0.55
C TYR A 185 7.71 -12.12 0.85
N LEU A 186 6.42 -11.91 1.15
CA LEU A 186 5.88 -10.59 1.47
C LEU A 186 6.52 -10.00 2.74
N GLU A 187 6.67 -10.81 3.79
CA GLU A 187 7.38 -10.47 5.02
C GLU A 187 8.83 -10.03 4.73
N GLY A 188 9.57 -10.79 3.92
CA GLY A 188 10.92 -10.44 3.52
C GLY A 188 10.99 -9.12 2.75
N LYS A 189 9.98 -8.81 1.92
CA LYS A 189 9.88 -7.53 1.23
C LYS A 189 9.57 -6.37 2.17
N TYR A 190 8.70 -6.58 3.15
CA TYR A 190 8.49 -5.60 4.22
C TYR A 190 9.77 -5.35 5.00
N ASP A 191 10.43 -6.41 5.47
CA ASP A 191 11.66 -6.28 6.25
C ASP A 191 12.73 -5.52 5.47
N ALA A 192 12.95 -5.86 4.19
CA ALA A 192 13.88 -5.14 3.32
C ALA A 192 13.51 -3.66 3.13
N LEU A 193 12.23 -3.33 2.95
CA LEU A 193 11.77 -1.95 2.82
C LEU A 193 12.02 -1.15 4.11
N PHE A 194 11.79 -1.76 5.27
CA PHE A 194 12.00 -1.13 6.59
C PHE A 194 13.47 -0.99 6.98
N GLU A 195 14.38 -1.64 6.27
CA GLU A 195 15.84 -1.51 6.45
C GLU A 195 16.45 -0.42 5.56
N ARG A 196 15.69 0.15 4.62
CA ARG A 196 16.19 1.20 3.73
C ARG A 196 16.34 2.54 4.47
N GLU A 197 17.49 3.18 4.28
CA GLU A 197 17.79 4.50 4.85
C GLU A 197 16.75 5.55 4.44
N ASP A 198 16.41 5.66 3.15
CA ASP A 198 15.45 6.65 2.66
C ASP A 198 14.00 6.42 3.10
N PHE A 199 13.65 5.20 3.54
CA PHE A 199 12.36 4.92 4.15
C PHE A 199 12.36 5.16 5.67
N ILE A 200 13.49 4.88 6.33
CA ILE A 200 13.71 5.19 7.75
C ILE A 200 13.69 6.70 7.96
N ASP A 201 14.40 7.44 7.11
CA ASP A 201 14.59 8.90 7.16
C ASP A 201 13.32 9.71 6.83
N LEU A 202 12.24 9.06 6.40
CA LEU A 202 10.91 9.67 6.39
C LEU A 202 10.53 10.07 7.84
N THR A 203 10.81 11.33 8.18
CA THR A 203 10.43 11.96 9.44
C THR A 203 8.93 12.14 9.48
N CYS A 204 8.26 11.24 10.21
CA CYS A 204 6.85 11.31 10.48
C CYS A 204 6.68 11.88 11.89
N GLU A 205 5.89 12.94 12.03
CA GLU A 205 5.47 13.41 13.34
C GLU A 205 4.43 12.43 13.90
N ASP A 206 4.63 12.00 15.16
CA ASP A 206 3.72 11.11 15.89
C ASP A 206 2.39 11.81 16.27
#